data_AF-A0A7R9HG13-F1
#
_entry.id   AF-A0A7R9HG13-F1
#
_cell.length_a   1.000
_cell.length_b   1.000
_cell.length_c   1.000
_cell.angle_alpha   90.00
_cell.angle_beta   90.00
_cell.angle_gamma   90.00
#
_symmetry.space_group_name_H-M   'P 1'
#
loop_
_entity.id
_entity.type
_entity.pdbx_description
1 polymer ?
#
loop_
_entity_poly.entity_id
_entity_poly.type
_entity_poly.pdbx_seq_one_letter_code
_entity_poly.pdbx_strand_id
1 'polypeptide(L)' 'KGQATDIQIQAEEIIKLKKQINGLYMKHTGLPIEQIEINMERDKFMSPCAAKEFGIIDKILDHPPKHDDDEVH' A
#
# COMPACT_ATOMS: atom_id res chain seq x y z
N LYS A 1 6.17 -35.82 -14.21
CA LYS A 1 5.79 -34.71 -13.30
C LYS A 1 5.70 -33.48 -14.18
N GLY A 2 4.48 -33.03 -14.45
CA GLY A 2 4.16 -32.24 -15.65
C GLY A 2 4.02 -30.76 -15.35
N GLN A 3 4.38 -29.93 -16.34
CA GLN A 3 4.29 -28.47 -16.32
C GLN A 3 2.92 -27.96 -15.84
N ALA A 4 1.83 -28.66 -16.14
CA ALA A 4 0.49 -28.28 -15.69
C ALA A 4 0.34 -28.26 -14.15
N THR A 5 0.92 -29.24 -13.44
CA THR A 5 0.87 -29.30 -11.98
C THR A 5 1.72 -28.18 -11.36
N ASP A 6 2.89 -27.89 -11.94
CA ASP A 6 3.77 -26.83 -11.45
C ASP A 6 3.13 -25.43 -11.67
N ILE A 7 2.49 -25.20 -12.82
CA ILE A 7 1.73 -23.97 -13.11
C ILE A 7 0.59 -23.78 -12.10
N GLN A 8 -0.12 -24.85 -11.75
CA GLN A 8 -1.20 -24.77 -10.78
C GLN A 8 -0.69 -24.37 -9.39
N ILE A 9 0.41 -24.98 -8.92
CA ILE A 9 1.02 -24.66 -7.62
C ILE A 9 1.46 -23.19 -7.60
N GLN A 10 2.13 -22.72 -8.66
CA GLN A 10 2.55 -21.32 -8.75
C GLN A 10 1.36 -20.35 -8.75
N ALA A 11 0.28 -20.67 -9.47
CA ALA A 11 -0.92 -19.86 -9.47
C ALA A 11 -1.55 -19.76 -8.07
N GLU A 12 -1.62 -20.89 -7.34
CA GLU A 12 -2.12 -20.90 -5.96
C GLU A 12 -1.25 -20.07 -5.01
N GLU A 13 0.07 -20.11 -5.16
CA GLU A 13 1.00 -19.28 -4.38
C GLU A 13 0.84 -17.78 -4.68
N ILE A 14 0.69 -17.41 -5.96
CA ILE A 14 0.43 -16.03 -6.38
C ILE A 14 -0.87 -15.51 -5.75
N ILE A 15 -1.93 -16.32 -5.76
CA ILE A 15 -3.22 -15.94 -5.15
C ILE A 15 -3.08 -15.77 -3.63
N LYS A 16 -2.34 -16.66 -2.95
CA LYS A 16 -2.09 -16.54 -1.50
C LYS A 16 -1.31 -15.26 -1.19
N LEU A 17 -0.27 -14.97 -1.96
CA LEU A 17 0.53 -13.76 -1.77
C LEU A 17 -0.30 -12.49 -1.99
N LYS A 18 -1.12 -12.46 -3.05
CA LYS A 18 -2.06 -11.36 -3.31
C LYS A 18 -2.98 -11.10 -2.11
N LYS A 19 -3.57 -12.16 -1.54
CA LYS A 19 -4.43 -12.04 -0.35
C LYS A 19 -3.68 -11.51 0.87
N GLN A 20 -2.43 -11.95 1.09
CA GLN A 20 -1.61 -11.47 2.20
C GLN A 20 -1.29 -9.97 2.07
N ILE A 21 -0.91 -9.53 0.87
CA ILE A 21 -0.63 -8.11 0.60
C ILE A 21 -1.89 -7.27 0.80
N ASN A 22 -3.03 -7.70 0.27
CA ASN A 22 -4.30 -6.99 0.45
C ASN A 22 -4.70 -6.89 1.93
N GLY A 23 -4.49 -7.95 2.71
CA GLY A 23 -4.72 -7.93 4.16
C GLY A 23 -3.79 -6.96 4.91
N LEU A 24 -2.54 -6.80 4.44
CA LEU A 24 -1.62 -5.81 4.99
C LEU A 24 -2.10 -4.38 4.71
N TYR A 25 -2.50 -4.10 3.47
CA TYR A 25 -3.09 -2.80 3.12
C TYR A 25 -4.31 -2.53 4.00
N MET A 26 -5.22 -3.49 4.15
CA MET A 26 -6.45 -3.34 4.95
C MET A 26 -6.15 -2.94 6.40
N LYS A 27 -5.15 -3.59 6.99
CA LYS A 27 -4.71 -3.31 8.37
C LYS A 27 -4.16 -1.90 8.54
N HIS A 28 -3.42 -1.38 7.56
CA HIS A 28 -2.74 -0.09 7.67
C HIS A 28 -3.58 1.08 7.17
N THR A 29 -4.38 0.90 6.13
CA THR A 29 -5.24 1.94 5.56
C THR A 29 -6.59 2.06 6.26
N GLY A 30 -7.03 1.00 6.95
CA GLY A 30 -8.37 0.92 7.55
C GLY A 30 -9.51 0.80 6.52
N LEU A 31 -9.18 0.64 5.23
CA LEU A 31 -10.15 0.46 4.16
C LEU A 31 -10.64 -0.99 4.12
N PRO A 32 -11.90 -1.24 3.70
CA PRO A 32 -12.40 -2.60 3.52
C PRO A 32 -11.66 -3.33 2.40
N ILE A 33 -11.53 -4.65 2.54
CA ILE A 33 -10.77 -5.48 1.60
C ILE A 33 -11.29 -5.39 0.16
N GLU A 34 -12.61 -5.24 -0.04
CA GLU A 34 -13.23 -5.06 -1.36
C GLU A 34 -12.71 -3.81 -2.07
N GLN A 35 -12.57 -2.69 -1.34
CA GLN A 35 -12.00 -1.48 -1.93
C GLN A 35 -10.52 -1.69 -2.27
N ILE A 36 -9.76 -2.36 -1.43
CA ILE A 36 -8.34 -2.62 -1.71
C ILE A 36 -8.19 -3.52 -2.95
N GLU A 37 -9.00 -4.56 -3.08
CA GLU A 37 -8.97 -5.44 -4.24
C GLU A 37 -9.24 -4.70 -5.55
N ILE A 38 -10.24 -3.82 -5.58
CA ILE A 38 -10.53 -2.97 -6.75
C ILE A 38 -9.37 -2.02 -7.05
N ASN A 39 -8.78 -1.42 -6.03
CA ASN A 39 -7.69 -0.46 -6.20
C ASN A 39 -6.36 -1.11 -6.56
N MET A 40 -6.15 -2.37 -6.19
CA MET A 40 -4.95 -3.17 -6.46
C MET A 40 -5.09 -4.04 -7.73
N GLU A 41 -6.24 -4.03 -8.40
CA GLU A 41 -6.45 -4.82 -9.62
C GLU A 41 -5.60 -4.31 -10.80
N ARG A 42 -5.29 -3.02 -10.81
CA ARG A 42 -4.38 -2.38 -11.76
C ARG A 42 -3.43 -1.43 -11.05
N ASP A 43 -2.34 -1.10 -11.72
CA ASP A 43 -1.42 -0.07 -11.24
C ASP A 43 -2.17 1.26 -11.04
N LYS A 44 -2.25 1.69 -9.78
CA LYS A 44 -2.90 2.93 -9.38
C LYS A 44 -1.87 3.89 -8.81
N PHE A 45 -1.46 4.86 -9.60
CA PHE A 45 -0.62 5.97 -9.15
C PHE A 45 -1.48 6.98 -8.38
N MET A 46 -0.97 7.46 -7.26
CA MET A 46 -1.67 8.38 -6.38
C MET A 46 -0.82 9.63 -6.16
N SER A 47 -1.46 10.80 -6.11
CA SER A 47 -0.82 12.01 -5.60
C SER A 47 -0.63 11.89 -4.07
N PRO A 48 0.23 12.73 -3.45
CA PRO A 48 0.39 12.71 -2.00
C PRO A 48 -0.93 12.89 -1.24
N CYS A 49 -1.83 13.76 -1.74
CA CYS A 49 -3.17 13.94 -1.14
C CYS A 49 -4.00 12.65 -1.24
N ALA A 50 -4.04 12.02 -2.42
CA ALA A 50 -4.77 10.78 -2.61
C ALA A 50 -4.18 9.62 -1.78
N ALA A 51 -2.85 9.54 -1.64
CA ALA A 51 -2.19 8.55 -0.80
C ALA A 51 -2.51 8.75 0.69
N LYS A 52 -2.67 10.00 1.13
CA LYS A 52 -3.11 10.33 2.49
C LYS A 52 -4.55 9.92 2.74
N GLU A 53 -5.45 10.26 1.81
CA GLU A 53 -6.85 9.84 1.89
C GLU A 53 -7.00 8.31 1.83
N PHE A 54 -6.13 7.64 1.08
CA PHE A 54 -6.06 6.18 1.02
C PHE A 54 -5.46 5.56 2.29
N GLY A 55 -4.91 6.35 3.21
CA GLY A 55 -4.31 5.85 4.45
C GLY A 55 -2.93 5.22 4.30
N ILE A 56 -2.21 5.51 3.21
CA ILE A 56 -0.81 5.06 3.00
C ILE A 56 0.17 5.95 3.76
N ILE A 57 -0.14 7.24 3.88
CA ILE A 57 0.71 8.24 4.54
C ILE A 57 -0.13 9.11 5.47
N ASP A 58 0.46 9.55 6.58
CA ASP A 58 -0.25 10.39 7.57
C ASP A 58 -0.16 11.89 7.26
N LYS A 59 1.00 12.34 6.76
CA LYS A 59 1.33 13.75 6.61
C LYS A 59 2.05 14.00 5.29
N ILE A 60 1.75 15.15 4.70
CA ILE A 60 2.45 15.70 3.53
C ILE A 60 3.26 16.87 4.07
N LEU A 61 4.59 16.80 3.93
CA LEU A 61 5.50 17.83 4.41
C LEU A 61 5.83 18.76 3.24
N ASP A 62 5.70 20.06 3.47
CA ASP A 62 6.10 21.09 2.50
C ASP A 62 7.52 21.60 2.79
N HIS A 63 7.84 21.75 4.09
CA HIS A 63 9.16 22.13 4.56
C HIS A 63 9.57 21.26 5.76
N PRO A 64 10.87 20.95 5.91
CA PRO A 64 11.37 20.35 7.15
C PRO A 64 11.10 21.30 8.33
N PRO A 65 10.96 20.78 9.55
CA PRO A 65 10.78 21.62 10.73
C PRO A 65 11.92 22.64 10.79
N LYS A 66 11.57 23.93 10.77
CA LYS A 66 12.53 25.00 11.04
C LYS A 66 13.00 24.80 12.47
N HIS A 67 14.30 24.64 12.64
CA HIS A 67 14.91 24.66 13.96
C HIS A 67 14.87 26.11 14.41
N ASP A 68 13.97 26.46 15.35
CA ASP A 68 13.96 27.77 15.99
C ASP A 68 15.14 27.87 16.98
N ASP A 69 16.36 27.75 16.44
CA ASP A 69 17.64 28.04 17.13
C ASP A 69 18.16 29.44 16.75
N ASP A 70 17.26 30.33 16.29
CA ASP A 70 17.55 31.75 16.03
C ASP A 70 17.00 32.68 17.14
N GLU A 71 16.80 32.17 18.36
CA GLU A 71 16.56 33.01 19.55
C GLU A 71 17.31 32.50 20.79
N VAL A 72 18.63 32.71 20.86
CA VAL A 72 19.31 33.13 22.11
C VAL A 72 20.56 33.97 21.77
N HIS A 73 20.44 35.28 22.04
CA HIS A 73 21.45 36.36 22.12
C HIS A 73 22.03 37.01 20.85
#